data_AF-A0A7S0HB57-F1
#
_entry.id   AF-A0A7S0HB57-F1
#
_cell.length_a   1.000
_cell.length_b   1.000
_cell.length_c   1.000
_cell.angle_alpha   90.00
_cell.angle_beta   90.00
_cell.angle_gamma   90.00
#
_symmetry.space_group_name_H-M   'P 1'
#
loop_
_entity.id
_entity.type
_entity.pdbx_description
1 polymer ?
#
loop_
_entity_poly.entity_id
_entity_poly.type
_entity_poly.pdbx_seq_one_letter_code
_entity_poly.pdbx_strand_id
1 'polypeptide(L)'
;VVIWWRRSLGGVDRRGGGLSSHSRVPAPGLMARKVSLFFDCISPYTHISLSLWSRYLKVWPVELTLRPFFLGGVMASSGNQPPGMLPAKAAFLHQDLARSAALYEVPLLEMPSNFFDAPLQRSALKVSRLLCAAQLDGCDDAKVLKLALAASKCLHADAGLRAGSEL
;
A
#
# COMPACT_ATOMS: atom_id res chain seq x y z
N VAL A 1 11.91 2.43 1.63
CA VAL A 1 10.52 2.69 1.20
C VAL A 1 10.53 2.91 -0.28
N VAL A 2 9.99 1.99 -1.07
CA VAL A 2 9.80 2.24 -2.51
C VAL A 2 8.32 2.52 -2.70
N ILE A 3 7.92 3.75 -2.38
CA ILE A 3 6.67 4.32 -2.92
C ILE A 3 7.13 5.04 -4.19
N TRP A 4 6.95 4.40 -5.34
CA TRP A 4 7.22 5.05 -6.62
C TRP A 4 5.92 5.66 -7.13
N TRP A 5 5.95 6.97 -7.41
CA TRP A 5 4.88 7.68 -8.09
C TRP A 5 5.33 7.93 -9.53
N ARG A 6 4.55 7.42 -10.51
CA ARG A 6 4.73 7.78 -11.92
C ARG A 6 3.52 8.57 -12.39
N ARG A 7 3.72 9.84 -12.76
CA ARG A 7 2.71 10.65 -13.44
C ARG A 7 2.52 10.11 -14.85
N SER A 8 1.32 9.65 -15.18
CA SER A 8 0.94 9.43 -16.58
C SER A 8 0.48 10.76 -17.17
N LEU A 9 1.14 11.23 -18.23
CA LEU A 9 0.65 12.35 -19.04
C LEU A 9 -0.41 11.76 -19.98
N GLY A 10 -1.69 11.95 -19.64
CA GLY A 10 -2.80 11.45 -20.44
C GLY A 10 -2.84 12.12 -21.81
N GLY A 11 -2.74 11.32 -22.87
CA GLY A 11 -3.15 11.71 -24.22
C GLY A 11 -4.68 11.83 -24.27
N VAL A 12 -5.15 12.87 -24.96
CA VAL A 12 -6.57 13.14 -25.19
C VAL A 12 -7.11 12.13 -26.21
N ASP A 13 -7.98 11.22 -25.77
CA ASP A 13 -8.86 10.48 -26.68
C ASP A 13 -10.26 11.10 -26.64
N ARG A 14 -10.77 11.47 -27.82
CA ARG A 14 -12.09 12.09 -28.02
C ARG A 14 -13.03 11.07 -28.64
N ARG A 15 -13.81 10.35 -27.83
CA ARG A 15 -15.09 9.74 -28.26
C ARG A 15 -16.11 9.79 -27.13
N GLY A 16 -17.31 10.27 -27.43
CA GLY A 16 -18.33 10.70 -26.46
C GLY A 16 -19.49 9.73 -26.25
N GLY A 17 -20.44 10.20 -25.42
CA GLY A 17 -21.84 9.76 -25.38
C GLY A 17 -22.30 9.09 -24.07
N GLY A 18 -23.31 9.68 -23.40
CA GLY A 18 -24.25 8.98 -22.49
C GLY A 18 -24.35 9.49 -21.05
N LEU A 19 -25.52 9.98 -20.63
CA LEU A 19 -25.85 10.57 -19.31
C LEU A 19 -26.64 9.62 -18.38
N SER A 20 -26.66 9.99 -17.08
CA SER A 20 -27.42 9.50 -15.91
C SER A 20 -26.71 8.42 -15.06
N SER A 21 -26.64 8.47 -13.72
CA SER A 21 -27.43 9.16 -12.68
C SER A 21 -26.58 9.44 -11.41
N HIS A 22 -26.97 10.49 -10.66
CA HIS A 22 -26.58 10.82 -9.27
C HIS A 22 -25.14 10.49 -8.82
N SER A 23 -24.17 11.23 -9.36
CA SER A 23 -22.88 11.41 -8.68
C SER A 23 -22.62 12.92 -8.55
N ARG A 24 -22.07 13.31 -7.39
CA ARG A 24 -21.74 14.69 -7.07
C ARG A 24 -20.73 15.18 -8.12
N VAL A 25 -21.19 16.00 -9.06
CA VAL A 25 -20.38 16.53 -10.16
C VAL A 25 -19.21 17.32 -9.54
N PRO A 26 -17.94 16.94 -9.79
CA PRO A 26 -16.81 17.76 -9.37
C PRO A 26 -16.90 19.10 -10.08
N ALA A 27 -16.53 20.19 -9.41
CA ALA A 27 -16.51 21.52 -10.01
C ALA A 27 -15.79 21.50 -11.39
N PRO A 28 -16.33 22.19 -12.41
CA PRO A 28 -15.75 22.14 -13.75
C PRO A 28 -14.31 22.66 -13.71
N GLY A 29 -13.34 21.79 -14.04
CA GLY A 29 -11.95 22.21 -14.28
C GLY A 29 -10.84 21.37 -13.65
N LEU A 30 -11.10 20.54 -12.64
CA LEU A 30 -10.06 19.65 -12.10
C LEU A 30 -10.18 18.24 -12.69
N MET A 31 -9.37 17.95 -13.71
CA MET A 31 -9.13 16.58 -14.17
C MET A 31 -8.53 15.76 -13.03
N ALA A 32 -9.13 14.59 -12.76
CA ALA A 32 -8.63 13.68 -11.74
C ALA A 32 -7.17 13.28 -12.05
N ARG A 33 -6.30 13.40 -11.06
CA ARG A 33 -4.89 13.03 -11.23
C ARG A 33 -4.74 11.52 -11.11
N LYS A 34 -4.09 10.89 -12.08
CA LYS A 34 -3.77 9.45 -12.04
C LYS A 34 -2.53 9.19 -11.20
N VAL A 35 -2.65 8.31 -10.21
CA VAL A 35 -1.57 7.91 -9.31
C VAL A 35 -1.48 6.38 -9.28
N SER A 36 -0.32 5.82 -9.58
CA SER A 36 -0.05 4.40 -9.36
C SER A 36 0.71 4.21 -8.04
N LEU A 37 0.19 3.38 -7.14
CA LEU A 37 0.85 3.00 -5.90
C LEU A 37 1.38 1.57 -6.01
N PHE A 38 2.69 1.44 -6.03
CA PHE A 38 3.38 0.16 -5.88
C PHE A 38 3.59 -0.14 -4.41
N PHE A 39 3.11 -1.29 -3.93
CA PHE A 39 3.20 -1.63 -2.52
C PHE A 39 3.41 -3.13 -2.26
N ASP A 40 3.98 -3.40 -1.09
CA ASP A 40 4.09 -4.75 -0.52
C ASP A 40 3.62 -4.65 0.94
N CYS A 41 2.66 -5.49 1.33
CA CYS A 41 2.05 -5.48 2.66
C CYS A 41 3.04 -5.79 3.78
N ILE A 42 4.20 -6.38 3.48
CA ILE A 42 5.24 -6.62 4.48
C ILE A 42 5.88 -5.33 5.01
N SER A 43 5.88 -4.26 4.23
CA SER A 43 6.54 -3.01 4.60
C SER A 43 5.68 -2.20 5.59
N PRO A 44 6.21 -1.79 6.76
CA PRO A 44 5.44 -1.00 7.73
C PRO A 44 5.02 0.37 7.15
N TYR A 45 5.83 0.97 6.28
CA TYR A 45 5.44 2.19 5.57
C TYR A 45 4.28 1.99 4.60
N THR A 46 4.09 0.78 4.08
CA THR A 46 2.92 0.46 3.28
C THR A 46 1.66 0.56 4.14
N HIS A 47 1.69 0.05 5.37
CA HIS A 47 0.53 0.12 6.28
C HIS A 47 0.11 1.57 6.55
N ILE A 48 1.08 2.44 6.84
CA ILE A 48 0.84 3.88 7.01
C ILE A 48 0.27 4.48 5.72
N SER A 49 0.90 4.21 4.57
CA SER A 49 0.48 4.74 3.27
C SER A 49 -0.95 4.31 2.90
N LEU A 50 -1.30 3.03 3.03
CA LEU A 50 -2.64 2.52 2.74
C LEU A 50 -3.69 3.16 3.65
N SER A 51 -3.35 3.39 4.93
CA SER A 51 -4.21 4.11 5.87
C SER A 51 -4.47 5.54 5.41
N LEU A 52 -3.43 6.26 4.97
CA LEU A 52 -3.56 7.61 4.43
C LEU A 52 -4.37 7.64 3.13
N TRP A 53 -4.10 6.75 2.17
CA TRP A 53 -4.88 6.67 0.94
C TRP A 53 -6.36 6.41 1.22
N SER A 54 -6.69 5.54 2.18
CA SER A 54 -8.08 5.29 2.57
C SER A 54 -8.82 6.53 3.10
N ARG A 55 -8.07 7.49 3.70
CA ARG A 55 -8.61 8.77 4.19
C ARG A 55 -8.69 9.80 3.07
N TYR A 56 -7.62 9.99 2.31
CA TYR A 56 -7.49 11.08 1.34
C TYR A 56 -8.20 10.85 0.01
N LEU A 57 -8.47 9.60 -0.40
CA LEU A 57 -9.30 9.33 -1.59
C LEU A 57 -10.72 9.89 -1.48
N LYS A 58 -11.18 10.22 -0.27
CA LYS A 58 -12.49 10.85 -0.03
C LYS A 58 -12.50 12.35 -0.32
N VAL A 59 -11.32 12.97 -0.36
CA VAL A 59 -11.14 14.43 -0.42
C VAL A 59 -10.43 14.85 -1.71
N TRP A 60 -9.46 14.06 -2.17
CA TRP A 60 -8.66 14.38 -3.33
C TRP A 60 -9.28 13.84 -4.62
N PRO A 61 -9.34 14.64 -5.70
CA PRO A 61 -9.74 14.18 -7.02
C PRO A 61 -8.61 13.38 -7.68
N VAL A 62 -8.38 12.16 -7.19
CA VAL A 62 -7.31 11.26 -7.62
C VAL A 62 -7.89 9.92 -8.06
N GLU A 63 -7.44 9.45 -9.23
CA GLU A 63 -7.65 8.08 -9.69
C GLU A 63 -6.43 7.26 -9.25
N LEU A 64 -6.61 6.44 -8.21
CA LEU A 64 -5.55 5.60 -7.65
C LEU A 64 -5.58 4.21 -8.29
N THR A 65 -4.47 3.82 -8.88
CA THR A 65 -4.21 2.46 -9.35
C THR A 65 -3.32 1.71 -8.37
N LEU A 66 -3.76 0.56 -7.87
CA LEU A 66 -2.98 -0.28 -6.96
C LEU A 66 -2.14 -1.30 -7.71
N ARG A 67 -0.86 -1.42 -7.33
CA ARG A 67 0.09 -2.34 -7.93
C ARG A 67 0.80 -3.14 -6.84
N PRO A 68 0.23 -4.27 -6.40
CA PRO A 68 0.94 -5.20 -5.53
C PRO A 68 2.24 -5.63 -6.20
N PHE A 69 3.36 -5.64 -5.48
CA PHE A 69 4.63 -6.16 -5.98
C PHE A 69 5.35 -6.96 -4.90
N PHE A 70 6.46 -7.59 -5.31
CA PHE A 70 7.32 -8.34 -4.41
C PHE A 70 8.58 -7.53 -4.08
N LEU A 71 8.63 -6.97 -2.88
CA LEU A 71 9.71 -6.08 -2.46
C LEU A 71 11.07 -6.79 -2.40
N GLY A 72 11.11 -8.03 -1.89
CA GLY A 72 12.33 -8.83 -1.84
C GLY A 72 12.94 -9.07 -3.23
N GLY A 73 12.10 -9.26 -4.25
CA GLY A 73 12.55 -9.44 -5.64
C GLY A 73 13.16 -8.17 -6.23
N VAL A 74 12.58 -7.00 -5.93
CA VAL A 74 13.13 -5.69 -6.35
C VAL A 74 14.47 -5.42 -5.69
N MET A 75 14.61 -5.78 -4.41
CA MET A 75 15.85 -5.61 -3.66
C MET A 75 16.95 -6.51 -4.21
N ALA A 76 16.63 -7.77 -4.49
CA ALA A 76 17.55 -8.72 -5.12
C ALA A 76 17.99 -8.24 -6.52
N SER A 77 17.07 -7.75 -7.35
CA SER A 77 17.42 -7.31 -8.72
C SER A 77 18.19 -5.99 -8.76
N SER A 78 17.97 -5.09 -7.80
CA SER A 78 18.66 -3.80 -7.72
C SER A 78 19.98 -3.84 -6.94
N GLY A 79 20.30 -4.97 -6.29
CA GLY A 79 21.44 -5.07 -5.38
C GLY A 79 21.27 -4.28 -4.07
N ASN A 80 20.06 -3.76 -3.80
CA ASN A 80 19.80 -2.95 -2.63
C ASN A 80 19.51 -3.82 -1.40
N GLN A 81 20.13 -3.51 -0.27
CA GLN A 81 19.93 -4.24 0.98
C GLN A 81 18.81 -3.61 1.83
N PRO A 82 18.10 -4.41 2.65
CA PRO A 82 17.09 -3.86 3.55
C PRO A 82 17.71 -2.84 4.51
N PRO A 83 17.07 -1.69 4.74
CA PRO A 83 17.61 -0.68 5.65
C PRO A 83 17.77 -1.21 7.08
N GLY A 84 16.94 -2.18 7.49
CA GLY A 84 17.03 -2.83 8.79
C GLY A 84 18.27 -3.71 8.99
N MET A 85 18.99 -4.08 7.92
CA MET A 85 20.22 -4.89 8.02
C MET A 85 21.44 -4.07 8.43
N LEU A 86 21.38 -2.74 8.34
CA LEU A 86 22.47 -1.86 8.76
C LEU A 86 22.10 -1.19 10.10
N PRO A 87 22.85 -1.41 11.20
CA PRO A 87 22.44 -0.98 12.54
C PRO A 87 22.06 0.51 12.66
N ALA A 88 22.85 1.39 12.05
CA ALA A 88 22.56 2.83 12.05
C ALA A 88 21.25 3.17 11.33
N LYS A 89 20.96 2.51 10.20
CA LYS A 89 19.71 2.69 9.46
C LYS A 89 18.53 2.03 10.16
N ALA A 90 18.75 0.92 10.87
CA ALA A 90 17.72 0.25 11.67
C ALA A 90 17.25 1.13 12.84
N ALA A 91 18.19 1.75 13.56
CA ALA A 91 17.87 2.69 14.64
C ALA A 91 17.07 3.90 14.12
N PHE A 92 17.50 4.47 13.00
CA PHE A 92 16.76 5.56 12.34
C PHE A 92 15.37 5.11 11.89
N LEU A 93 15.27 3.94 11.25
CA LEU A 93 14.01 3.37 10.76
C LEU A 93 12.99 3.23 11.88
N HIS A 94 13.40 2.71 13.04
CA HIS A 94 12.50 2.53 14.19
C HIS A 94 11.96 3.88 14.69
N GLN A 95 12.83 4.88 14.86
CA GLN A 95 12.42 6.23 15.26
C GLN A 95 11.53 6.90 14.21
N ASP A 96 11.84 6.73 12.93
CA ASP A 96 11.08 7.31 11.82
C ASP A 96 9.68 6.71 11.71
N LEU A 97 9.55 5.40 11.87
CA LEU A 97 8.27 4.71 11.89
C LEU A 97 7.42 5.16 13.08
N ALA A 98 7.99 5.25 14.28
CA ALA A 98 7.29 5.73 15.47
C ALA A 98 6.77 7.17 15.28
N ARG A 99 7.62 8.08 14.78
CA ARG A 99 7.22 9.47 14.50
C ARG A 99 6.16 9.55 13.41
N SER A 100 6.30 8.77 12.33
CA SER A 100 5.32 8.76 11.23
C SER A 100 3.97 8.22 11.68
N ALA A 101 3.96 7.13 12.46
CA ALA A 101 2.74 6.57 13.04
C ALA A 101 2.04 7.58 13.97
N ALA A 102 2.80 8.29 14.81
CA ALA A 102 2.26 9.34 15.68
C ALA A 102 1.72 10.53 14.89
N LEU A 103 2.48 11.04 13.91
CA LEU A 103 2.10 12.19 13.09
C LEU A 103 0.80 11.95 12.31
N TYR A 104 0.63 10.73 11.79
CA TYR A 104 -0.53 10.37 10.98
C TYR A 104 -1.62 9.65 11.76
N GLU A 105 -1.47 9.46 13.08
CA GLU A 105 -2.41 8.73 13.93
C GLU A 105 -2.77 7.36 13.33
N VAL A 106 -1.74 6.59 12.96
CA VAL A 106 -1.89 5.23 12.45
C VAL A 106 -1.30 4.26 13.47
N PRO A 107 -2.10 3.32 14.02
CA PRO A 107 -1.58 2.29 14.91
C PRO A 107 -0.48 1.49 14.21
N LEU A 108 0.67 1.39 14.85
CA LEU A 108 1.80 0.65 14.34
C LEU A 108 2.48 -0.09 15.50
N LEU A 109 2.45 -1.41 15.44
CA LEU A 109 3.19 -2.29 16.31
C LEU A 109 4.67 -2.26 15.94
N GLU A 110 5.52 -2.58 16.91
CA GLU A 110 6.92 -2.80 16.63
C GLU A 110 7.12 -3.92 15.60
N MET A 111 8.20 -3.78 14.83
CA MET A 111 8.60 -4.77 13.85
C MET A 111 8.86 -6.10 14.56
N PRO A 112 8.27 -7.22 14.10
CA PRO A 112 8.44 -8.50 14.77
C PRO A 112 9.88 -8.98 14.65
N SER A 113 10.35 -9.75 15.64
CA SER A 113 11.73 -10.27 15.65
C SER A 113 12.02 -11.22 14.47
N ASN A 114 11.01 -11.96 14.01
CA ASN A 114 11.07 -12.86 12.86
C ASN A 114 10.84 -12.15 11.50
N PHE A 115 10.98 -10.82 11.43
CA PHE A 115 10.65 -10.05 10.24
C PHE A 115 11.37 -10.52 8.97
N PHE A 116 12.64 -10.90 9.10
CA PHE A 116 13.47 -11.35 7.98
C PHE A 116 13.43 -12.87 7.76
N ASP A 117 12.67 -13.60 8.58
CA ASP A 117 12.63 -15.05 8.50
C ASP A 117 11.80 -15.51 7.29
N ALA A 118 12.27 -16.59 6.66
CA ALA A 118 11.64 -17.14 5.46
C ALA A 118 10.12 -17.41 5.58
N PRO A 119 9.58 -17.90 6.73
CA PRO A 119 8.13 -18.10 6.86
C PRO A 119 7.32 -16.81 6.67
N LEU A 120 7.72 -15.71 7.32
CA LEU A 120 7.00 -14.44 7.20
C LEU A 120 7.10 -13.88 5.78
N GLN A 121 8.30 -13.92 5.19
CA GLN A 121 8.53 -13.47 3.82
C GLN A 121 7.68 -14.25 2.80
N ARG A 122 7.53 -15.57 2.98
CA ARG A 122 6.64 -16.40 2.14
C ARG A 122 5.16 -16.06 2.34
N SER A 123 4.73 -15.79 3.57
CA SER A 123 3.35 -15.39 3.85
C SER A 123 3.03 -14.03 3.20
N ALA A 124 3.93 -13.06 3.28
CA ALA A 124 3.78 -11.78 2.57
C ALA A 124 3.70 -11.98 1.04
N LEU A 125 4.54 -12.83 0.47
CA LEU A 125 4.48 -13.16 -0.96
C LEU A 125 3.13 -13.79 -1.37
N LYS A 126 2.55 -14.64 -0.52
CA LYS A 126 1.20 -15.20 -0.75
C LYS A 126 0.14 -14.09 -0.77
N VAL A 127 0.23 -13.11 0.15
CA VAL A 127 -0.67 -11.95 0.17
C VAL A 127 -0.55 -11.14 -1.13
N SER A 128 0.66 -10.80 -1.57
CA SER A 128 0.84 -10.05 -2.83
C SER A 128 0.29 -10.81 -4.04
N ARG A 129 0.46 -12.15 -4.09
CA ARG A 129 -0.13 -13.00 -5.13
C ARG A 129 -1.65 -13.02 -5.09
N LEU A 130 -2.24 -13.11 -3.90
CA LEU A 130 -3.69 -13.07 -3.71
C LEU A 130 -4.28 -11.75 -4.19
N LEU A 131 -3.64 -10.62 -3.85
CA LEU A 131 -4.09 -9.29 -4.30
C LEU A 131 -4.01 -9.16 -5.84
N CYS A 132 -2.93 -9.64 -6.46
CA CYS A 132 -2.83 -9.71 -7.91
C CYS A 132 -3.92 -10.60 -8.53
N ALA A 133 -4.15 -11.80 -7.97
CA ALA A 133 -5.18 -12.71 -8.45
C ALA A 133 -6.57 -12.07 -8.37
N ALA A 134 -6.90 -11.41 -7.24
CA ALA A 134 -8.15 -10.69 -7.08
C ALA A 134 -8.32 -9.60 -8.15
N GLN A 135 -7.26 -8.86 -8.50
CA GLN A 135 -7.29 -7.87 -9.59
C GLN A 135 -7.54 -8.53 -10.95
N LEU A 136 -6.89 -9.66 -11.24
CA LEU A 136 -7.08 -10.41 -12.49
C LEU A 136 -8.51 -10.95 -12.61
N ASP A 137 -9.14 -11.31 -11.49
CA ASP A 137 -10.53 -11.77 -11.41
C ASP A 137 -11.56 -10.61 -11.42
N GLY A 138 -11.11 -9.37 -11.64
CA GLY A 138 -11.98 -8.21 -11.80
C GLY A 138 -12.30 -7.42 -10.52
N CYS A 139 -11.59 -7.65 -9.42
CA CYS A 139 -11.69 -6.76 -8.26
C CYS A 139 -11.11 -5.39 -8.59
N ASP A 140 -11.93 -4.34 -8.44
CA ASP A 140 -11.48 -2.96 -8.57
C ASP A 140 -10.46 -2.56 -7.48
N ASP A 141 -9.71 -1.48 -7.75
CA ASP A 141 -8.67 -0.98 -6.86
C ASP A 141 -9.20 -0.51 -5.50
N ALA A 142 -10.48 -0.16 -5.39
CA ALA A 142 -11.08 0.21 -4.11
C ALA A 142 -11.28 -1.02 -3.20
N LYS A 143 -11.68 -2.16 -3.75
CA LYS A 143 -11.73 -3.45 -3.03
C LYS A 143 -10.33 -3.93 -2.68
N VAL A 144 -9.39 -3.84 -3.62
CA VAL A 144 -7.98 -4.22 -3.39
C VAL A 144 -7.36 -3.37 -2.29
N LEU A 145 -7.68 -2.07 -2.21
CA LEU A 145 -7.23 -1.18 -1.14
C LEU A 145 -7.71 -1.68 0.23
N LYS A 146 -8.99 -2.06 0.34
CA LYS A 146 -9.56 -2.58 1.58
C LYS A 146 -8.89 -3.90 1.98
N LEU A 147 -8.69 -4.82 1.04
CA LEU A 147 -8.01 -6.10 1.27
C LEU A 147 -6.55 -5.90 1.68
N ALA A 148 -5.82 -5.05 0.98
CA ALA A 148 -4.42 -4.72 1.29
C ALA A 148 -4.30 -4.07 2.67
N LEU A 149 -5.20 -3.13 3.01
CA LEU A 149 -5.22 -2.51 4.32
C LEU A 149 -5.50 -3.55 5.42
N ALA A 150 -6.49 -4.43 5.22
CA ALA A 150 -6.79 -5.51 6.17
C ALA A 150 -5.59 -6.46 6.35
N ALA A 151 -4.99 -6.94 5.26
CA ALA A 151 -3.82 -7.81 5.32
C ALA A 151 -2.62 -7.12 6.00
N SER A 152 -2.41 -5.82 5.74
CA SER A 152 -1.35 -5.06 6.41
C SER A 152 -1.60 -4.89 7.92
N LYS A 153 -2.86 -4.81 8.37
CA LYS A 153 -3.19 -4.72 9.80
C LYS A 153 -2.81 -5.99 10.56
N CYS A 154 -3.05 -7.17 9.95
CA CYS A 154 -2.67 -8.45 10.55
C CYS A 154 -1.17 -8.51 10.88
N LEU A 155 -0.34 -7.85 10.07
CA LEU A 155 1.09 -7.77 10.35
C LEU A 155 1.47 -6.55 11.18
N HIS A 156 0.88 -5.38 11.00
CA HIS A 156 1.45 -4.12 11.52
C HIS A 156 0.67 -3.44 12.63
N ALA A 157 -0.57 -3.83 12.89
CA ALA A 157 -1.43 -3.09 13.83
C ALA A 157 -2.15 -3.98 14.85
N ASP A 158 -2.42 -5.24 14.51
CA ASP A 158 -3.20 -6.15 15.33
C ASP A 158 -2.34 -7.29 15.86
N ALA A 159 -2.10 -7.31 17.17
CA ALA A 159 -1.24 -8.30 17.81
C ALA A 159 -1.90 -9.70 17.85
N GLY A 160 -3.22 -9.76 17.98
CA GLY A 160 -3.97 -11.02 18.02
C GLY A 160 -3.96 -11.72 16.66
N LEU A 161 -4.26 -10.96 15.59
CA LEU A 161 -4.18 -11.46 14.23
C LEU A 161 -2.75 -11.83 13.82
N ARG A 162 -1.73 -11.09 14.31
CA ARG A 162 -0.32 -11.40 14.06
C ARG A 162 0.10 -12.71 14.72
N ALA A 163 -0.35 -12.95 15.95
CA ALA A 163 -0.04 -14.17 16.72
C ALA A 163 -0.88 -15.38 16.28
N GLY A 164 -1.95 -15.16 15.52
CA GLY A 164 -2.90 -16.22 15.14
C GLY A 164 -3.73 -16.71 16.31
N SER A 165 -3.89 -15.91 17.37
CA SER A 165 -4.62 -16.31 18.58
C SER A 165 -6.15 -16.29 18.41
N GLU A 166 -6.65 -15.77 17.30
CA GLU A 166 -8.08 -15.59 17.01
C GLU A 166 -8.54 -16.31 15.70
N LEU A 167 -7.74 -17.25 15.19
CA LEU A 167 -8.07 -18.12 14.04
C LEU A 167 -8.04 -19.59 14.47
#